data_AF-A0A2V9DX85-F1
#
_entry.id   AF-A0A2V9DX85-F1
#
_cell.length_a   1.000
_cell.length_b   1.000
_cell.length_c   1.000
_cell.angle_alpha   90.00
_cell.angle_beta   90.00
_cell.angle_gamma   90.00
#
_symmetry.space_group_name_H-M   'P 1'
#
loop_
_entity.id
_entity.type
_entity.pdbx_description
1 polymer ?
#
loop_
_entity_poly.entity_id
_entity_poly.type
_entity_poly.pdbx_seq_one_letter_code
_entity_poly.pdbx_strand_id
1 'polypeptide(L)'
;MMTKPSLVQPPPFAIWLVDLFTPDEEGEAIQGDLLEEYSELALKSGVASARRWYWRQSVKTIAHLIGTGFRVAPWSVAGAVVGGFLLLWLGFGLGLPERATLAVLDFRRQPHVHPYYTWPQAQVRVFWLVCGALIGRLLMSLFIGFIVAAGAKGREMVATITLTLIQGVFGAVEFLVWSASHRYAFLLMPVITPFGVSIMIVMGGGIVRKSRSAAARRPSGT
;
A
#
# COMPACT_ATOMS: atom_id res chain seq x y z
N MET A 1 5.77 -2.86 48.34
CA MET A 1 5.19 -3.56 47.19
C MET A 1 4.84 -2.50 46.15
N MET A 2 5.73 -2.27 45.18
CA MET A 2 5.56 -1.23 44.16
C MET A 2 4.64 -1.78 43.08
N THR A 3 3.41 -1.28 43.01
CA THR A 3 2.51 -1.51 41.87
C THR A 3 3.16 -0.92 40.63
N LYS A 4 3.59 -1.77 39.69
CA LYS A 4 3.94 -1.32 38.33
C LYS A 4 2.74 -0.51 37.82
N PRO A 5 2.89 0.78 37.49
CA PRO A 5 1.79 1.53 36.91
C PRO A 5 1.33 0.76 35.67
N SER A 6 0.02 0.58 35.53
CA SER A 6 -0.55 -0.02 34.33
C SER A 6 -0.06 0.80 33.13
N LEU A 7 0.91 0.26 32.40
CA LEU A 7 1.49 0.89 31.23
C LEU A 7 0.36 1.07 30.22
N VAL A 8 -0.13 2.30 30.13
CA VAL A 8 -1.12 2.68 29.13
C VAL A 8 -0.45 2.46 27.78
N GLN A 9 -0.96 1.50 27.01
CA GLN A 9 -0.39 1.21 25.71
C GLN A 9 -0.86 2.27 24.70
N PRO A 10 0.07 2.87 23.93
CA PRO A 10 -0.28 3.73 22.81
C PRO A 10 -1.00 2.95 21.70
N PRO A 11 -1.62 3.64 20.73
CA PRO A 11 -2.32 2.99 19.63
C PRO A 11 -1.35 2.12 18.80
N PRO A 12 -1.57 0.79 18.70
CA PRO A 12 -0.62 -0.12 18.05
C PRO A 12 -0.43 0.20 16.56
N PHE A 13 -1.49 0.68 15.91
CA PHE A 13 -1.42 1.06 14.50
C PHE A 13 -0.61 2.34 14.25
N ALA A 14 -0.60 3.28 15.21
CA ALA A 14 0.21 4.49 15.08
C ALA A 14 1.70 4.17 15.24
N ILE A 15 2.05 3.32 16.21
CA ILE A 15 3.41 2.78 16.34
C ILE A 15 3.84 2.09 15.05
N TRP A 16 2.99 1.17 14.55
CA TRP A 16 3.30 0.42 13.34
C TRP A 16 3.53 1.33 12.13
N LEU A 17 2.75 2.42 12.01
CA LEU A 17 2.97 3.40 10.95
C LEU A 17 4.28 4.15 11.14
N VAL A 18 4.59 4.67 12.33
CA VAL A 18 5.85 5.39 12.57
C VAL A 18 7.06 4.49 12.29
N ASP A 19 7.07 3.26 12.78
CA ASP A 19 8.10 2.24 12.51
C ASP A 19 8.29 1.97 11.01
N LEU A 20 7.21 2.05 10.23
CA LEU A 20 7.26 1.88 8.78
C LEU A 20 8.02 3.04 8.08
N PHE A 21 8.07 4.23 8.67
CA PHE A 21 8.67 5.42 8.04
C PHE A 21 10.02 5.81 8.61
N THR A 22 10.31 5.48 9.87
CA THR A 22 11.53 5.96 10.53
C THR A 22 12.74 5.10 10.15
N PRO A 23 13.82 5.64 9.58
CA PRO A 23 15.02 4.84 9.27
C PRO A 23 15.55 4.11 10.50
N ASP A 24 16.13 2.91 10.30
CA ASP A 24 16.52 2.00 11.39
C ASP A 24 17.48 2.65 12.42
N GLU A 25 18.26 3.67 12.01
CA GLU A 25 19.21 4.38 12.88
C GLU A 25 18.55 5.38 13.86
N GLU A 26 17.47 6.04 13.45
CA GLU A 26 16.78 7.07 14.25
C GLU A 26 15.46 6.56 14.86
N GLY A 27 15.04 5.35 14.44
CA GLY A 27 13.79 4.68 14.82
C GLY A 27 13.58 4.60 16.32
N GLU A 28 14.57 4.07 17.03
CA GLU A 28 14.47 3.83 18.47
C GLU A 28 14.41 5.14 19.27
N ALA A 29 15.17 6.16 18.86
CA ALA A 29 15.18 7.46 19.52
C ALA A 29 13.84 8.19 19.35
N ILE A 30 13.34 8.28 18.12
CA ILE A 30 12.06 8.96 17.82
C ILE A 30 10.88 8.23 18.48
N GLN A 31 10.89 6.89 18.46
CA GLN A 31 9.82 6.12 19.09
C GLN A 31 9.88 6.21 20.62
N GLY A 32 11.08 6.22 21.21
CA GLY A 32 11.29 6.39 22.65
C GLY A 32 10.74 7.73 23.15
N ASP A 33 11.10 8.82 22.47
CA ASP A 33 10.64 10.17 22.79
C ASP A 33 9.11 10.30 22.74
N LEU A 34 8.49 9.80 21.65
CA LEU A 34 7.03 9.78 21.51
C LEU A 34 6.32 8.95 22.59
N LEU A 35 6.94 7.86 23.06
CA LEU A 35 6.40 7.01 24.12
C LEU A 35 6.48 7.68 25.49
N GLU A 36 7.58 8.37 25.77
CA GLU A 36 7.80 9.12 27.01
C GLU A 36 6.75 10.24 27.13
N GLU A 37 6.63 11.09 26.11
CA GLU A 37 5.64 12.17 26.07
C GLU A 37 4.19 11.65 26.15
N TYR A 38 3.90 10.50 25.50
CA TYR A 38 2.59 9.86 25.61
C TYR A 38 2.25 9.46 27.04
N SER A 39 3.20 8.88 27.76
CA SER A 39 3.01 8.43 29.13
C SER A 39 2.75 9.60 30.07
N GLU A 40 3.47 10.71 29.89
CA GLU A 40 3.25 11.94 30.64
C GLU A 40 1.86 12.54 30.38
N LEU A 41 1.45 12.59 29.12
CA LEU A 41 0.13 13.12 28.73
C LEU A 41 -1.00 12.22 29.22
N ALA A 42 -0.80 10.91 29.24
CA ALA A 42 -1.77 9.97 29.79
C ALA A 42 -1.96 10.20 31.29
N LEU A 43 -0.88 10.48 32.03
CA LEU A 43 -0.91 10.82 33.45
C LEU A 43 -1.54 12.19 33.74
N LYS A 44 -1.22 13.21 32.94
CA LYS A 44 -1.67 14.60 33.16
C LYS A 44 -3.09 14.88 32.65
N SER A 45 -3.47 14.32 31.51
CA SER A 45 -4.67 14.73 30.76
C SER A 45 -5.57 13.56 30.34
N GLY A 46 -5.22 12.35 30.77
CA GLY A 46 -5.98 11.12 30.49
C GLY A 46 -5.66 10.47 29.15
N VAL A 47 -5.98 9.17 29.06
CA VAL A 47 -5.61 8.29 27.95
C VAL A 47 -6.20 8.72 26.61
N ALA A 48 -7.44 9.22 26.59
CA ALA A 48 -8.11 9.62 25.34
C ALA A 48 -7.41 10.83 24.68
N SER A 49 -7.05 11.83 25.48
CA SER A 49 -6.30 13.01 25.05
C SER A 49 -4.91 12.62 24.56
N ALA A 50 -4.20 11.77 25.31
CA ALA A 50 -2.89 11.25 24.93
C ALA A 50 -2.95 10.47 23.60
N ARG A 51 -3.98 9.65 23.36
CA ARG A 51 -4.14 8.91 22.10
C ARG A 51 -4.31 9.84 20.90
N ARG A 52 -5.17 10.86 21.02
CA ARG A 52 -5.37 11.85 19.94
C ARG A 52 -4.11 12.66 19.68
N TRP A 53 -3.38 13.03 20.74
CA TRP A 53 -2.10 13.72 20.63
C TRP A 53 -1.05 12.87 19.93
N TYR A 54 -0.88 11.61 20.35
CA TYR A 54 0.07 10.66 19.74
C TYR A 54 -0.19 10.51 18.25
N TRP A 55 -1.47 10.48 17.87
CA TRP A 55 -1.84 10.36 16.47
C TRP A 55 -1.41 11.58 15.64
N ARG A 56 -1.65 12.79 16.17
CA ARG A 56 -1.25 14.03 15.52
C ARG A 56 0.27 14.10 15.36
N GLN A 57 1.03 13.72 16.39
CA GLN A 57 2.49 13.71 16.31
C GLN A 57 3.00 12.67 15.33
N SER A 58 2.48 11.45 15.37
CA SER A 58 2.86 10.39 14.42
C SER A 58 2.68 10.87 12.96
N VAL A 59 1.54 11.50 12.65
CA VAL A 59 1.29 12.06 11.31
C VAL A 59 2.27 13.18 10.96
N LYS A 60 2.56 14.09 11.91
CA LYS A 60 3.51 15.19 11.71
C LYS A 60 4.93 14.68 11.45
N THR A 61 5.38 13.70 12.23
CA THR A 61 6.68 13.04 12.07
C THR A 61 6.77 12.33 10.72
N ILE A 62 5.75 11.55 10.34
CA ILE A 62 5.68 10.90 9.03
C ILE A 62 5.77 11.92 7.89
N ALA A 63 4.99 13.01 7.97
CA ALA A 63 5.02 14.06 6.95
C ALA A 63 6.41 14.72 6.84
N HIS A 64 7.07 14.94 7.98
CA HIS A 64 8.43 15.47 8.01
C HIS A 64 9.44 14.51 7.38
N LEU A 65 9.40 13.22 7.74
CA LEU A 65 10.27 12.17 7.20
C LEU A 65 10.10 11.98 5.68
N ILE A 66 8.86 12.06 5.20
CA ILE A 66 8.56 12.04 3.76
C ILE A 66 9.20 13.25 3.10
N GLY A 67 9.00 14.46 3.66
CA GLY A 67 9.56 15.70 3.12
C GLY A 67 11.08 15.71 3.04
N THR A 68 11.77 15.26 4.10
CA THR A 68 13.24 15.14 4.11
C THR A 68 13.72 14.07 3.13
N GLY A 69 13.02 12.93 3.06
CA GLY A 69 13.28 11.84 2.12
C GLY A 69 13.21 12.27 0.65
N PHE A 70 12.29 13.18 0.30
CA PHE A 70 12.19 13.75 -1.05
C PHE A 70 13.32 14.73 -1.37
N ARG A 71 13.69 15.59 -0.41
CA ARG A 71 14.69 16.65 -0.65
C ARG A 71 16.08 16.10 -0.95
N VAL A 72 16.41 14.96 -0.36
CA VAL A 72 17.71 14.29 -0.51
C VAL A 72 17.59 13.07 -1.44
N ALA A 73 16.55 12.99 -2.28
CA ALA A 73 16.25 11.78 -3.05
C ALA A 73 17.35 11.45 -4.07
N PRO A 74 18.01 10.28 -3.94
CA PRO A 74 18.93 9.83 -4.97
C PRO A 74 18.16 9.49 -6.25
N TRP A 75 18.80 9.68 -7.41
CA TRP A 75 18.25 9.37 -8.73
C TRP A 75 17.70 7.93 -8.85
N SER A 76 18.18 7.01 -8.01
CA SER A 76 17.65 5.64 -7.91
C SER A 76 16.18 5.59 -7.49
N VAL A 77 15.73 6.46 -6.57
CA VAL A 77 14.33 6.52 -6.14
C VAL A 77 13.47 7.03 -7.29
N ALA A 78 13.90 8.10 -7.96
CA ALA A 78 13.19 8.63 -9.12
C ALA A 78 13.08 7.58 -10.23
N GLY A 79 14.18 6.90 -10.56
CA GLY A 79 14.20 5.82 -11.55
C GLY A 79 13.28 4.66 -11.16
N ALA A 80 13.26 4.24 -9.88
CA ALA A 80 12.38 3.19 -9.40
C ALA A 80 10.90 3.59 -9.50
N VAL A 81 10.55 4.83 -9.15
CA VAL A 81 9.17 5.35 -9.25
C VAL A 81 8.73 5.44 -10.70
N VAL A 82 9.55 6.00 -11.59
CA VAL A 82 9.25 6.09 -13.03
C VAL A 82 9.11 4.70 -13.63
N GLY A 83 10.03 3.78 -13.32
CA GLY A 83 9.95 2.39 -13.77
C GLY A 83 8.69 1.68 -13.26
N GLY A 84 8.35 1.87 -11.98
CA GLY A 84 7.11 1.34 -11.39
C GLY A 84 5.86 1.87 -12.05
N PHE A 85 5.82 3.17 -12.33
CA PHE A 85 4.70 3.81 -13.04
C PHE A 85 4.55 3.26 -14.46
N LEU A 86 5.66 3.12 -15.20
CA LEU A 86 5.65 2.53 -16.54
C LEU A 86 5.20 1.07 -16.51
N LEU A 87 5.60 0.28 -15.50
CA LEU A 87 5.13 -1.11 -15.32
C LEU A 87 3.63 -1.18 -15.05
N LEU A 88 3.08 -0.29 -14.21
CA LEU A 88 1.65 -0.21 -13.95
C LEU A 88 0.89 0.19 -15.22
N TRP A 89 1.36 1.22 -15.90
CA TRP A 89 0.76 1.72 -17.12
C TRP A 89 0.76 0.66 -18.22
N LEU A 90 1.89 -0.03 -18.44
CA LEU A 90 2.00 -1.11 -19.41
C LEU A 90 1.15 -2.32 -19.02
N GLY A 91 1.18 -2.72 -17.76
CA GLY A 91 0.44 -3.88 -17.26
C GLY A 91 -1.07 -3.72 -17.39
N PHE A 92 -1.58 -2.57 -16.95
CA PHE A 92 -3.02 -2.28 -17.00
C PHE A 92 -3.46 -1.84 -18.39
N GLY A 93 -2.65 -1.05 -19.11
CA GLY A 93 -2.94 -0.61 -20.47
C GLY A 93 -3.01 -1.76 -21.47
N LEU A 94 -2.18 -2.80 -21.30
CA LEU A 94 -2.26 -4.02 -22.11
C LEU A 94 -3.40 -4.97 -21.69
N GLY A 95 -4.06 -4.71 -20.56
CA GLY A 95 -5.09 -5.58 -20.01
C GLY A 95 -4.58 -6.98 -19.67
N LEU A 96 -3.34 -7.09 -19.17
CA LEU A 96 -2.73 -8.37 -18.81
C LEU A 96 -3.56 -9.19 -17.82
N PRO A 97 -4.10 -8.63 -16.71
CA PRO A 97 -4.89 -9.43 -15.78
C PRO A 97 -6.20 -9.93 -16.39
N GLU A 98 -6.84 -9.16 -17.25
CA GLU A 98 -8.06 -9.56 -17.97
C GLU A 98 -7.76 -10.68 -18.96
N ARG A 99 -6.68 -10.55 -19.74
CA ARG A 99 -6.24 -11.57 -20.70
C ARG A 99 -5.83 -12.86 -20.02
N ALA A 100 -5.12 -12.76 -18.89
CA ALA A 100 -4.75 -13.93 -18.10
C ALA A 100 -5.99 -14.62 -17.52
N THR A 101 -6.95 -13.86 -17.00
CA THR A 101 -8.21 -14.41 -16.47
C THR A 101 -9.01 -15.11 -17.57
N LEU A 102 -9.11 -14.50 -18.75
CA LEU A 102 -9.74 -15.10 -19.93
C LEU A 102 -9.03 -16.37 -20.35
N ALA A 103 -7.70 -16.34 -20.47
CA ALA A 103 -6.90 -17.51 -20.83
C ALA A 103 -7.07 -18.66 -19.84
N VAL A 104 -7.14 -18.39 -18.53
CA VAL A 104 -7.40 -19.41 -17.50
C VAL A 104 -8.83 -19.97 -17.62
N LEU A 105 -9.82 -19.11 -17.86
CA LEU A 105 -11.21 -19.54 -18.04
C LEU A 105 -11.39 -20.37 -19.31
N ASP A 106 -10.67 -20.04 -20.38
CA ASP A 106 -10.69 -20.74 -21.65
C ASP A 106 -9.88 -22.05 -21.57
N PHE A 107 -8.72 -22.06 -20.90
CA PHE A 107 -7.92 -23.27 -20.66
C PHE A 107 -8.70 -24.33 -19.86
N ARG A 108 -9.51 -23.89 -18.89
CA ARG A 108 -10.35 -24.80 -18.11
C ARG A 108 -11.53 -25.35 -18.90
N ARG A 109 -11.83 -24.81 -20.09
CA ARG A 109 -12.88 -25.31 -20.98
C ARG A 109 -12.28 -26.10 -22.12
N GLN A 110 -12.74 -27.34 -22.26
CA GLN A 110 -12.39 -28.15 -23.43
C GLN A 110 -12.89 -27.46 -24.72
N PRO A 111 -12.09 -27.45 -25.80
CA PRO A 111 -12.32 -26.60 -26.97
C PRO A 111 -13.52 -26.96 -27.87
N HIS A 112 -14.34 -27.96 -27.55
CA HIS A 112 -15.29 -28.56 -28.51
C HIS A 112 -16.78 -28.31 -28.24
N VAL A 113 -17.14 -27.50 -27.24
CA VAL A 113 -18.56 -27.23 -26.95
C VAL A 113 -18.80 -25.72 -26.90
N HIS A 114 -19.33 -25.16 -27.99
CA HIS A 114 -19.93 -23.82 -27.97
C HIS A 114 -21.24 -23.88 -27.18
N PRO A 115 -21.30 -23.34 -25.95
CA PRO A 115 -22.52 -23.44 -25.16
C PRO A 115 -23.44 -22.27 -25.52
N TYR A 116 -24.70 -22.59 -25.85
CA TYR A 116 -25.78 -21.67 -25.57
C TYR A 116 -25.77 -21.39 -24.06
N TYR A 117 -25.35 -20.18 -23.66
CA TYR A 117 -25.31 -19.82 -22.25
C TYR A 117 -26.74 -19.70 -21.71
N THR A 118 -27.07 -20.51 -20.71
CA THR A 118 -28.21 -20.19 -19.85
C THR A 118 -27.84 -18.99 -18.99
N TRP A 119 -28.82 -18.13 -18.69
CA TRP A 119 -28.61 -16.90 -17.91
C TRP A 119 -27.82 -17.15 -16.59
N PRO A 120 -28.10 -18.20 -15.78
CA PRO A 120 -27.32 -18.46 -14.57
C PRO A 120 -25.81 -18.70 -14.85
N GLN A 121 -25.49 -19.40 -15.95
CA GLN A 121 -24.09 -19.67 -16.33
C GLN A 121 -23.37 -18.42 -16.83
N ALA A 122 -24.08 -17.51 -17.50
CA ALA A 122 -23.53 -16.22 -17.91
C ALA A 122 -23.19 -15.36 -16.68
N GLN A 123 -24.04 -15.34 -15.64
CA GLN A 123 -23.75 -14.61 -14.38
C GLN A 123 -22.49 -15.10 -13.70
N VAL A 124 -22.34 -16.42 -13.56
CA VAL A 124 -21.15 -17.03 -12.95
C VAL A 124 -19.90 -16.67 -13.75
N ARG A 125 -19.96 -16.68 -15.09
CA ARG A 125 -18.83 -16.28 -15.94
C ARG A 125 -18.44 -14.82 -15.73
N VAL A 126 -19.42 -13.91 -15.75
CA VAL A 126 -19.18 -12.47 -15.57
C VAL A 126 -18.61 -12.21 -14.17
N PHE A 127 -19.15 -12.87 -13.13
CA PHE A 127 -18.63 -12.78 -11.78
C PHE A 127 -17.15 -13.18 -11.70
N TRP A 128 -16.78 -14.35 -12.24
CA TRP A 128 -15.39 -14.80 -12.24
C TRP A 128 -14.47 -13.90 -13.05
N LEU A 129 -14.95 -13.36 -14.16
CA LEU A 129 -14.15 -12.44 -14.99
C LEU A 129 -13.89 -11.14 -14.24
N VAL A 130 -14.90 -10.55 -13.60
CA VAL A 130 -14.78 -9.32 -12.81
C VAL A 130 -13.91 -9.53 -11.57
N CYS A 131 -14.20 -10.56 -10.78
CA CYS A 131 -13.42 -10.86 -9.57
C CYS A 131 -11.99 -11.31 -9.89
N GLY A 132 -11.81 -12.15 -10.91
CA GLY A 132 -10.49 -12.60 -11.36
C GLY A 132 -9.63 -11.46 -11.88
N ALA A 133 -10.19 -10.57 -12.69
CA ALA A 133 -9.49 -9.36 -13.14
C ALA A 133 -9.10 -8.46 -11.97
N LEU A 134 -10.00 -8.25 -11.00
CA LEU A 134 -9.70 -7.47 -9.79
C LEU A 134 -8.55 -8.10 -8.98
N ILE A 135 -8.62 -9.40 -8.70
CA ILE A 135 -7.56 -10.13 -7.98
C ILE A 135 -6.24 -10.03 -8.75
N GLY A 136 -6.25 -10.21 -10.06
CA GLY A 136 -5.07 -10.07 -10.92
C GLY A 136 -4.44 -8.68 -10.82
N ARG A 137 -5.26 -7.61 -10.87
CA ARG A 137 -4.79 -6.22 -10.70
C ARG A 137 -4.18 -5.98 -9.32
N LEU A 138 -4.80 -6.51 -8.26
CA LEU A 138 -4.31 -6.38 -6.89
C LEU A 138 -2.98 -7.13 -6.68
N LEU A 139 -2.85 -8.35 -7.21
CA LEU A 139 -1.59 -9.10 -7.15
C LEU A 139 -0.49 -8.42 -7.96
N MET A 140 -0.79 -7.98 -9.18
CA MET A 140 0.18 -7.30 -10.03
C MET A 140 0.70 -6.02 -9.37
N SER A 141 -0.17 -5.22 -8.77
CA SER A 141 0.21 -4.00 -8.06
C SER A 141 1.06 -4.28 -6.81
N LEU A 142 0.78 -5.36 -6.07
CA LEU A 142 1.62 -5.84 -4.97
C LEU A 142 3.05 -6.17 -5.47
N PHE A 143 3.17 -6.91 -6.57
CA PHE A 143 4.46 -7.24 -7.18
C PHE A 143 5.22 -6.01 -7.66
N ILE A 144 4.53 -5.04 -8.27
CA ILE A 144 5.17 -3.80 -8.71
C ILE A 144 5.64 -2.99 -7.49
N GLY A 145 4.83 -2.89 -6.43
CA GLY A 145 5.25 -2.26 -5.17
C GLY A 145 6.51 -2.91 -4.59
N PHE A 146 6.60 -4.24 -4.64
CA PHE A 146 7.79 -4.99 -4.22
C PHE A 146 9.02 -4.63 -5.08
N ILE A 147 8.91 -4.64 -6.40
CA ILE A 147 10.02 -4.31 -7.32
C ILE A 147 10.52 -2.87 -7.08
N VAL A 148 9.59 -1.92 -6.98
CA VAL A 148 9.90 -0.49 -6.77
C VAL A 148 10.63 -0.30 -5.44
N ALA A 149 10.13 -0.91 -4.38
CA ALA A 149 10.78 -0.87 -3.07
C ALA A 149 12.18 -1.50 -3.11
N ALA A 150 12.34 -2.67 -3.74
CA ALA A 150 13.64 -3.32 -3.86
C ALA A 150 14.68 -2.44 -4.57
N GLY A 151 14.26 -1.68 -5.59
CA GLY A 151 15.10 -0.72 -6.32
C GLY A 151 15.47 0.53 -5.50
N ALA A 152 14.60 0.99 -4.61
CA ALA A 152 14.76 2.25 -3.87
C ALA A 152 15.77 2.20 -2.69
N LYS A 153 16.32 1.02 -2.39
CA LYS A 153 17.36 0.72 -1.38
C LYS A 153 17.41 1.66 -0.16
N GLY A 154 16.67 1.32 0.90
CA GLY A 154 16.61 2.07 2.16
C GLY A 154 15.55 3.18 2.16
N ARG A 155 14.92 3.46 1.00
CA ARG A 155 13.80 4.40 0.84
C ARG A 155 12.58 3.71 0.24
N GLU A 156 12.37 2.45 0.61
CA GLU A 156 11.32 1.57 0.11
C GLU A 156 9.95 2.24 0.21
N MET A 157 9.63 2.80 1.38
CA MET A 157 8.31 3.39 1.67
C MET A 157 8.10 4.73 0.99
N VAL A 158 9.15 5.56 0.89
CA VAL A 158 9.06 6.84 0.18
C VAL A 158 8.76 6.58 -1.30
N ALA A 159 9.45 5.62 -1.93
CA ALA A 159 9.24 5.29 -3.33
C ALA A 159 7.83 4.76 -3.60
N THR A 160 7.36 3.80 -2.81
CA THR A 160 6.03 3.21 -3.02
C THR A 160 4.91 4.22 -2.78
N ILE A 161 5.03 5.11 -1.80
CA ILE A 161 4.03 6.16 -1.56
C ILE A 161 4.05 7.23 -2.63
N THR A 162 5.23 7.61 -3.10
CA THR A 162 5.33 8.52 -4.25
C THR A 162 4.58 7.94 -5.44
N LEU A 163 4.81 6.65 -5.71
CA LEU A 163 4.13 5.94 -6.78
C LEU A 163 2.61 5.89 -6.58
N THR A 164 2.13 5.62 -5.36
CA THR A 164 0.69 5.61 -5.08
C THR A 164 0.05 6.98 -5.16
N LEU A 165 0.75 8.04 -4.76
CA LEU A 165 0.26 9.41 -4.92
C LEU A 165 0.12 9.79 -6.39
N ILE A 166 1.14 9.50 -7.21
CA ILE A 166 1.09 9.70 -8.66
C ILE A 166 -0.09 8.93 -9.23
N GLN A 167 -0.20 7.64 -8.92
CA GLN A 167 -1.30 6.82 -9.41
C GLN A 167 -2.67 7.29 -8.92
N GLY A 168 -2.78 7.78 -7.69
CA GLY A 168 -4.01 8.34 -7.14
C GLY A 168 -4.49 9.56 -7.91
N VAL A 169 -3.57 10.43 -8.33
CA VAL A 169 -3.89 11.59 -9.19
C VAL A 169 -4.42 11.12 -10.54
N PHE A 170 -3.74 10.18 -11.20
CA PHE A 170 -4.21 9.63 -12.48
C PHE A 170 -5.56 8.93 -12.34
N GLY A 171 -5.75 8.12 -11.30
CA GLY A 171 -7.01 7.44 -11.01
C GLY A 171 -8.16 8.41 -10.72
N ALA A 172 -7.89 9.53 -10.05
CA ALA A 172 -8.87 10.59 -9.83
C ALA A 172 -9.26 11.28 -11.15
N VAL A 173 -8.30 11.56 -12.03
CA VAL A 173 -8.57 12.12 -13.37
C VAL A 173 -9.39 11.14 -14.22
N GLU A 174 -9.01 9.87 -14.25
CA GLU A 174 -9.77 8.81 -14.94
C GLU A 174 -11.20 8.71 -14.41
N PHE A 175 -11.37 8.76 -13.09
CA PHE A 175 -12.69 8.77 -12.46
C PHE A 175 -13.52 9.98 -12.87
N LEU A 176 -12.95 11.18 -12.90
CA LEU A 176 -13.66 12.39 -13.32
C LEU A 176 -14.06 12.34 -14.80
N VAL A 177 -13.17 11.91 -15.68
CA VAL A 177 -13.45 11.75 -17.12
C VAL A 177 -14.52 10.68 -17.35
N TRP A 178 -14.42 9.56 -16.64
CA TRP A 178 -15.42 8.50 -16.69
C TRP A 178 -16.79 8.98 -16.19
N SER A 179 -16.82 9.70 -15.06
CA SER A 179 -18.05 10.26 -14.49
C SER A 179 -18.68 11.32 -15.39
N ALA A 180 -17.88 12.10 -16.12
CA ALA A 180 -18.40 13.10 -17.05
C ALA A 180 -18.98 12.46 -18.33
N SER A 181 -18.43 11.32 -18.75
CA SER A 181 -18.84 10.62 -19.97
C SER A 181 -20.03 9.66 -19.78
N HIS A 182 -20.24 9.13 -18.57
CA HIS A 182 -21.27 8.13 -18.30
C HIS A 182 -22.36 8.69 -17.36
N ARG A 183 -23.60 8.80 -17.85
CA ARG A 183 -24.76 9.31 -17.07
C ARG A 183 -25.21 8.40 -15.91
N TYR A 184 -24.64 7.21 -15.75
CA TYR A 184 -25.00 6.25 -14.71
C TYR A 184 -23.93 6.20 -13.61
N ALA A 185 -24.21 6.86 -12.50
CA ALA A 185 -23.31 7.11 -11.36
C ALA A 185 -23.08 5.90 -10.43
N PHE A 186 -23.55 4.69 -10.75
CA PHE A 186 -23.70 3.62 -9.76
C PHE A 186 -22.74 2.42 -9.92
N LEU A 187 -21.55 2.64 -10.45
CA LEU A 187 -20.49 1.64 -10.33
C LEU A 187 -19.47 2.14 -9.30
N LEU A 188 -19.38 1.43 -8.17
CA LEU A 188 -18.34 1.63 -7.14
C LEU A 188 -16.95 1.19 -7.62
N MET A 189 -16.89 0.39 -8.69
CA MET A 189 -15.66 -0.20 -9.23
C MET A 189 -14.55 0.79 -9.63
N PRO A 190 -14.81 1.94 -10.27
CA PRO A 190 -13.77 2.90 -10.63
C PRO A 190 -13.18 3.62 -9.40
N VAL A 191 -13.84 3.56 -8.23
CA VAL A 191 -13.29 4.08 -6.97
C VAL A 191 -12.54 3.00 -6.19
N ILE A 192 -13.12 1.80 -6.10
CA ILE A 192 -12.53 0.67 -5.34
C ILE A 192 -11.18 0.25 -5.94
N THR A 193 -11.08 0.21 -7.27
CA THR A 193 -9.88 -0.29 -7.96
C THR A 193 -8.62 0.53 -7.68
N PRO A 194 -8.58 1.87 -7.89
CA PRO A 194 -7.37 2.66 -7.63
C PRO A 194 -6.99 2.66 -6.14
N PHE A 195 -7.99 2.64 -5.25
CA PHE A 195 -7.74 2.55 -3.81
C PHE A 195 -7.11 1.21 -3.42
N GLY A 196 -7.66 0.10 -3.90
CA GLY A 196 -7.12 -1.24 -3.66
C GLY A 196 -5.70 -1.39 -4.22
N VAL A 197 -5.45 -0.91 -5.43
CA VAL A 197 -4.10 -0.90 -6.04
C VAL A 197 -3.11 -0.09 -5.19
N SER A 198 -3.52 1.07 -4.69
CA SER A 198 -2.66 1.90 -3.84
C SER A 198 -2.28 1.17 -2.55
N ILE A 199 -3.24 0.52 -1.89
CA ILE A 199 -2.96 -0.29 -0.69
C ILE A 199 -1.96 -1.41 -1.01
N MET A 200 -2.17 -2.13 -2.11
CA MET A 200 -1.29 -3.26 -2.48
C MET A 200 0.14 -2.81 -2.77
N ILE A 201 0.34 -1.66 -3.44
CA ILE A 201 1.69 -1.11 -3.70
C ILE A 201 2.41 -0.79 -2.39
N VAL A 202 1.73 -0.11 -1.46
CA VAL A 202 2.30 0.23 -0.15
C VAL A 202 2.62 -1.03 0.66
N MET A 203 1.74 -2.04 0.63
CA MET A 203 2.01 -3.33 1.30
C MET A 203 3.24 -4.03 0.70
N GLY A 204 3.39 -4.01 -0.63
CA GLY A 204 4.57 -4.56 -1.31
C GLY A 204 5.87 -3.91 -0.81
N GLY A 205 5.86 -2.58 -0.66
CA GLY A 205 7.00 -1.86 -0.09
C GLY A 205 7.27 -2.18 1.37
N GLY A 206 6.22 -2.28 2.18
CA GLY A 206 6.33 -2.64 3.59
C GLY A 206 6.91 -4.04 3.81
N ILE A 207 6.57 -5.00 2.95
CA ILE A 207 7.13 -6.36 2.99
C ILE A 207 8.65 -6.32 2.72
N VAL A 208 9.10 -5.60 1.69
CA VAL A 208 10.53 -5.47 1.38
C VAL A 208 11.29 -4.84 2.53
N ARG A 209 10.76 -3.75 3.09
CA ARG A 209 11.36 -3.06 4.22
C ARG A 209 11.52 -3.99 5.43
N LYS A 210 10.45 -4.66 5.85
CA LYS A 210 10.50 -5.62 6.97
C LYS A 210 11.48 -6.76 6.72
N SER A 211 11.53 -7.29 5.49
CA SER A 211 12.49 -8.33 5.13
C SER A 211 13.93 -7.86 5.26
N ARG A 212 14.24 -6.61 4.90
CA ARG A 212 15.58 -6.04 5.00
C ARG A 212 15.97 -5.73 6.43
N SER A 213 15.10 -5.10 7.22
CA SER A 213 15.38 -4.85 8.64
C SER A 213 15.57 -6.17 9.40
N ALA A 214 14.81 -7.22 9.08
CA ALA A 214 15.02 -8.54 9.65
C ALA A 214 16.36 -9.18 9.25
N ALA A 215 16.83 -8.95 8.02
CA ALA A 215 18.14 -9.40 7.56
C ALA A 215 19.28 -8.64 8.24
N ALA A 216 19.16 -7.33 8.43
CA ALA A 216 20.16 -6.50 9.10
C ALA A 216 20.32 -6.83 10.60
N ARG A 217 19.24 -7.24 11.26
CA ARG A 217 19.25 -7.65 12.69
C ARG A 217 19.81 -9.05 12.93
N ARG A 218 20.04 -9.87 11.90
CA ARG A 218 20.73 -11.15 12.09
C ARG A 218 22.20 -10.84 12.35
N PRO A 219 22.73 -11.12 13.55
CA PRO A 219 24.16 -10.98 13.79
C PRO A 219 24.87 -11.89 12.79
N SER A 220 25.94 -11.39 12.19
CA SER A 220 26.92 -12.21 11.47
C SER A 220 27.55 -13.18 12.46
N GLY A 221 26.84 -14.26 12.76
CA GLY A 221 27.34 -15.41 13.48
C GLY A 221 28.14 -16.27 12.50
N THR A 222 29.39 -15.87 12.28
CA THR A 222 30.49 -16.71 11.80
C THR A 222 31.78 -16.12 12.31
#